data_AF-A0A133VHI8-F1
#
_entry.id   AF-A0A133VHI8-F1
#
_cell.length_a   1.000
_cell.length_b   1.000
_cell.length_c   1.000
_cell.angle_alpha   90.00
_cell.angle_beta   90.00
_cell.angle_gamma   90.00
#
_symmetry.space_group_name_H-M   'P 1'
#
loop_
_entity.id
_entity.type
_entity.pdbx_description
1 polymer ?
#
loop_
_entity_poly.entity_id
_entity_poly.type
_entity_poly.pdbx_seq_one_letter_code
_entity_poly.pdbx_strand_id
1 'polypeptide(L)'
;PPNLAAREEAVKDLKGEEVKSGSIPPTWLMVDEAHSFAPSSGKTAATDPLIEYVKQGRRPGLSAVLSTQQPSALNSKIISQLDILLSHRLSFENDIKEVWKRMPATLPKDLKEPDSLKKLPEGTVIAADKEINKAFFSSIRPRLSQHEGRERVTKSGNGSVAASSLDFESREYEEAVGEKSYSPREEEALVASSQISWSEALELAESKRKKLLKVLWPTEQVREISKHYYPIWGALVDYYPPESDFINVRVQIDGLTGELIQKTKNGIGRTRGVRRIFDLKPKERKILFKIIQKEPLEYQELKESLKKSSGIDSSIEELLQKELIESYEEDSERFFALGSKINIPKKLSERSLLAAEEMPDREPELIPSEEKINRVISEDEMLETLEFFGDVEIIERELFYYPYWIAKLTSKDGIRILALDGVTGERDPYAERMLRRRID
;
A
#
# COMPACT_ATOMS: atom_id res chain seq x y z
N PRO A 1 -32.64 4.30 33.86
CA PRO A 1 -31.59 4.48 32.83
C PRO A 1 -31.68 3.36 31.77
N PRO A 2 -32.03 3.68 30.51
CA PRO A 2 -32.40 2.69 29.48
C PRO A 2 -31.24 1.84 28.94
N ASN A 3 -30.05 1.90 29.54
CA ASN A 3 -28.84 1.19 29.10
C ASN A 3 -28.47 -0.04 29.96
N LEU A 4 -29.27 -0.39 30.97
CA LEU A 4 -28.97 -1.54 31.84
C LEU A 4 -29.28 -2.87 31.14
N ALA A 5 -30.46 -2.98 30.53
CA ALA A 5 -30.86 -4.18 29.78
C ALA A 5 -29.91 -4.44 28.59
N ALA A 6 -29.53 -3.37 27.89
CA ALA A 6 -28.57 -3.38 26.79
C ALA A 6 -27.19 -3.91 27.21
N ARG A 7 -26.67 -3.43 28.35
CA ARG A 7 -25.41 -3.90 28.90
C ARG A 7 -25.49 -5.33 29.41
N GLU A 8 -26.58 -5.70 30.05
CA GLU A 8 -26.79 -7.07 30.55
C GLU A 8 -26.87 -8.09 29.41
N GLU A 9 -27.47 -7.72 28.28
CA GLU A 9 -27.55 -8.56 27.07
C GLU A 9 -26.17 -8.74 26.42
N ALA A 10 -25.41 -7.65 26.24
CA ALA A 10 -24.04 -7.71 25.69
C ALA A 10 -23.06 -8.50 26.59
N VAL A 11 -23.23 -8.44 27.91
CA VAL A 11 -22.41 -9.22 28.86
C VAL A 11 -22.75 -10.71 28.83
N LYS A 12 -24.00 -11.07 28.51
CA LYS A 12 -24.42 -12.48 28.36
C LYS A 12 -23.90 -13.11 27.08
N ASP A 13 -23.89 -12.36 25.98
CA ASP A 13 -23.31 -12.77 24.70
C ASP A 13 -21.81 -13.07 24.83
N LEU A 14 -21.06 -12.20 25.53
CA LEU A 14 -19.63 -12.41 25.81
C LEU A 14 -19.34 -13.63 26.71
N LYS A 15 -20.33 -14.13 27.44
CA LYS A 15 -20.23 -15.30 28.33
C LYS A 15 -20.79 -16.59 27.71
N GLY A 16 -21.31 -16.53 26.48
CA GLY A 16 -21.86 -17.69 25.79
C GLY A 16 -23.20 -18.19 26.37
N GLU A 17 -23.98 -17.32 27.02
CA GLU A 17 -25.32 -17.67 27.53
C GLU A 17 -26.38 -17.43 26.44
N GLU A 18 -27.35 -18.34 26.28
CA GLU A 18 -28.41 -18.22 25.26
C GLU A 18 -29.27 -16.94 25.45
N VAL A 19 -29.27 -16.06 24.45
CA VAL A 19 -30.08 -14.84 24.41
C VAL A 19 -31.54 -15.19 24.10
N LYS A 20 -32.48 -14.67 24.89
CA LYS A 20 -33.93 -14.85 24.67
C LYS A 20 -34.35 -14.21 23.34
N SER A 21 -34.83 -15.03 22.41
CA SER A 21 -35.43 -14.61 21.13
C SER A 21 -36.60 -13.64 21.34
N GLY A 22 -36.41 -12.34 21.03
CA GLY A 22 -37.51 -11.38 20.87
C GLY A 22 -37.20 -9.89 21.07
N SER A 23 -36.08 -9.49 21.68
CA SER A 23 -35.64 -8.09 21.78
C SER A 23 -34.73 -7.71 20.61
N ILE A 24 -34.90 -6.49 20.08
CA ILE A 24 -33.88 -5.91 19.18
C ILE A 24 -32.70 -5.55 20.08
N PRO A 25 -31.52 -6.14 19.86
CA PRO A 25 -30.36 -5.85 20.69
C PRO A 25 -29.96 -4.37 20.53
N PRO A 26 -29.22 -3.81 21.49
CA PRO A 26 -28.69 -2.45 21.39
C PRO A 26 -27.94 -2.27 20.07
N THR A 27 -28.47 -1.42 19.20
CA THR A 27 -28.02 -1.35 17.80
C THR A 27 -27.47 0.04 17.50
N TRP A 28 -26.32 0.06 16.83
CA TRP A 28 -25.68 1.25 16.31
C TRP A 28 -25.91 1.34 14.81
N LEU A 29 -26.61 2.38 14.37
CA LEU A 29 -26.75 2.71 12.96
C LEU A 29 -25.64 3.68 12.57
N MET A 30 -24.74 3.26 11.69
CA MET A 30 -23.69 4.10 11.13
C MET A 30 -24.06 4.49 9.70
N VAL A 31 -24.17 5.79 9.42
CA VAL A 31 -24.51 6.31 8.10
C VAL A 31 -23.40 7.23 7.63
N ASP A 32 -22.72 6.83 6.57
CA ASP A 32 -21.76 7.69 5.89
C ASP A 32 -22.44 8.54 4.81
N GLU A 33 -21.88 9.71 4.54
CA GLU A 33 -22.49 10.75 3.70
C GLU A 33 -23.98 10.99 3.96
N ALA A 34 -24.34 11.18 5.24
CA ALA A 34 -25.72 11.29 5.70
C ALA A 34 -26.53 12.40 5.00
N HIS A 35 -25.88 13.45 4.49
CA HIS A 35 -26.53 14.52 3.72
C HIS A 35 -27.20 13.99 2.44
N SER A 36 -26.68 12.91 1.83
CA SER A 36 -27.28 12.27 0.65
C SER A 36 -28.61 11.57 0.96
N PHE A 37 -28.77 11.06 2.18
CA PHE A 37 -29.98 10.38 2.64
C PHE A 37 -31.00 11.33 3.27
N ALA A 38 -30.54 12.39 3.93
CA ALA A 38 -31.41 13.36 4.58
C ALA A 38 -30.93 14.79 4.30
N PRO A 39 -31.14 15.30 3.08
CA PRO A 39 -30.67 16.63 2.71
C PRO A 39 -31.41 17.74 3.48
N SER A 40 -30.78 18.91 3.56
CA SER A 40 -31.31 20.13 4.19
C SER A 40 -32.50 20.71 3.42
N SER A 41 -32.55 20.45 2.12
CA SER A 41 -33.66 20.78 1.22
C SER A 41 -34.11 19.55 0.44
N GLY A 42 -35.43 19.44 0.22
CA GLY A 42 -36.03 18.23 -0.36
C GLY A 42 -36.19 17.09 0.65
N LYS A 43 -36.57 15.91 0.14
CA LYS A 43 -36.72 14.68 0.91
C LYS A 43 -36.33 13.48 0.04
N THR A 44 -35.74 12.48 0.66
CA THR A 44 -35.57 11.13 0.10
C THR A 44 -36.49 10.15 0.84
N ALA A 45 -36.55 8.91 0.37
CA ALA A 45 -37.25 7.83 1.09
C ALA A 45 -36.70 7.61 2.52
N ALA A 46 -35.44 7.94 2.78
CA ALA A 46 -34.81 7.74 4.08
C ALA A 46 -34.98 8.94 5.04
N THR A 47 -35.41 10.11 4.56
CA THR A 47 -35.39 11.34 5.37
C THR A 47 -36.28 11.28 6.61
N ASP A 48 -37.56 10.94 6.45
CA ASP A 48 -38.49 10.89 7.59
C ASP A 48 -38.17 9.73 8.56
N PRO A 49 -37.85 8.49 8.10
CA PRO A 49 -37.39 7.42 8.98
C PRO A 49 -36.12 7.75 9.76
N LEU A 50 -35.11 8.39 9.15
CA LEU A 50 -33.89 8.80 9.85
C LEU A 50 -34.18 9.86 10.91
N ILE A 51 -35.06 10.83 10.62
CA ILE A 51 -35.50 11.84 11.60
C ILE A 51 -36.22 11.18 12.77
N GLU A 52 -37.08 10.20 12.51
CA GLU A 52 -37.76 9.44 13.55
C GLU A 52 -36.77 8.64 14.40
N TYR A 53 -35.83 7.94 13.77
CA TYR A 53 -34.80 7.15 14.44
C TYR A 53 -33.99 8.01 15.41
N VAL A 54 -33.46 9.16 14.99
CA VAL A 54 -32.65 10.01 15.88
C VAL A 54 -33.47 10.67 17.00
N LYS A 55 -34.78 10.86 16.80
CA LYS A 55 -35.67 11.47 17.81
C LYS A 55 -36.20 10.46 18.84
N GLN A 56 -36.52 9.25 18.41
CA GLN A 56 -37.21 8.25 19.24
C GLN A 56 -36.35 7.04 19.58
N GLY A 57 -35.27 6.78 18.84
CA GLY A 57 -34.43 5.59 18.94
C GLY A 57 -33.78 5.38 20.31
N ARG A 58 -33.58 6.45 21.09
CA ARG A 58 -33.04 6.33 22.47
C ARG A 58 -33.93 5.48 23.38
N ARG A 59 -35.26 5.46 23.16
CA ARG A 59 -36.21 4.68 23.99
C ARG A 59 -36.00 3.16 23.82
N PRO A 60 -35.93 2.61 22.59
CA PRO A 60 -35.58 1.21 22.36
C PRO A 60 -34.07 0.90 22.44
N GLY A 61 -33.20 1.81 22.89
CA GLY A 61 -31.76 1.55 23.01
C GLY A 61 -30.99 1.61 21.69
N LEU A 62 -31.49 2.38 20.72
CA LEU A 62 -30.88 2.59 19.41
C LEU A 62 -30.00 3.84 19.40
N SER A 63 -28.79 3.69 18.87
CA SER A 63 -27.79 4.76 18.69
C SER A 63 -27.57 5.02 17.20
N ALA A 64 -27.20 6.26 16.86
CA ALA A 64 -26.86 6.65 15.49
C ALA A 64 -25.53 7.40 15.44
N VAL A 65 -24.70 7.07 14.45
CA VAL A 65 -23.47 7.79 14.09
C VAL A 65 -23.63 8.26 12.65
N LEU A 66 -23.54 9.56 12.43
CA LEU A 66 -23.74 10.16 11.13
C LEU A 66 -22.46 10.88 10.72
N SER A 67 -21.89 10.49 9.59
CA SER A 67 -20.71 11.11 8.97
C SER A 67 -21.13 11.90 7.74
N THR A 68 -20.50 13.06 7.52
CA THR A 68 -20.64 13.82 6.28
C THR A 68 -19.54 14.86 6.10
N GLN A 69 -19.14 15.10 4.86
CA GLN A 69 -18.28 16.21 4.48
C GLN A 69 -19.01 17.56 4.38
N GLN A 70 -20.35 17.56 4.30
CA GLN A 70 -21.19 18.74 4.03
C GLN A 70 -22.26 18.95 5.12
N PRO A 71 -21.88 19.35 6.34
CA PRO A 71 -22.84 19.52 7.44
C PRO A 71 -23.95 20.53 7.15
N SER A 72 -23.71 21.58 6.37
CA SER A 72 -24.77 22.54 5.99
C SER A 72 -25.82 21.95 5.03
N ALA A 73 -25.48 20.86 4.33
CA ALA A 73 -26.37 20.14 3.43
C ALA A 73 -27.19 19.05 4.13
N LEU A 74 -26.95 18.76 5.41
CA LEU A 74 -27.69 17.76 6.18
C LEU A 74 -28.93 18.36 6.86
N ASN A 75 -29.99 17.56 7.00
CA ASN A 75 -31.26 18.02 7.54
C ASN A 75 -31.13 18.59 8.96
N SER A 76 -31.58 19.84 9.13
CA SER A 76 -31.48 20.55 10.40
C SER A 76 -32.19 19.85 11.57
N LYS A 77 -33.25 19.07 11.30
CA LYS A 77 -33.95 18.29 12.33
C LYS A 77 -33.09 17.14 12.85
N ILE A 78 -32.15 16.62 12.06
CA ILE A 78 -31.21 15.59 12.47
C ILE A 78 -30.07 16.21 13.29
N ILE A 79 -29.40 17.23 12.75
CA ILE A 79 -28.28 17.90 13.43
C ILE A 79 -28.71 18.48 14.78
N SER A 80 -29.95 18.93 14.91
CA SER A 80 -30.49 19.44 16.18
C SER A 80 -30.57 18.40 17.31
N GLN A 81 -30.43 17.10 17.03
CA GLN A 81 -30.53 16.01 18.00
C GLN A 81 -29.15 15.45 18.42
N LEU A 82 -28.05 16.08 18.00
CA LEU A 82 -26.70 15.65 18.36
C LEU A 82 -26.46 15.79 19.87
N ASP A 83 -25.90 14.73 20.48
CA ASP A 83 -25.33 14.80 21.83
C ASP A 83 -23.81 14.96 21.77
N ILE A 84 -23.16 14.27 20.82
CA ILE A 84 -21.72 14.31 20.59
C ILE A 84 -21.46 14.82 19.18
N LEU A 85 -20.50 15.73 19.04
CA LEU A 85 -20.01 16.26 17.78
C LEU A 85 -18.50 16.08 17.70
N LEU A 86 -18.02 15.49 16.62
CA LEU A 86 -16.61 15.43 16.26
C LEU A 86 -16.44 16.17 14.94
N SER A 87 -15.77 17.31 14.95
CA SER A 87 -15.48 18.09 13.73
C SER A 87 -13.99 18.04 13.43
N HIS A 88 -13.65 17.46 12.28
CA HIS A 88 -12.34 17.62 11.65
C HIS A 88 -12.24 18.99 10.94
N ARG A 89 -11.13 19.20 10.22
CA ARG A 89 -10.92 20.38 9.38
C ARG A 89 -12.06 20.55 8.36
N LEU A 90 -12.58 21.76 8.25
CA LEU A 90 -13.58 22.15 7.25
C LEU A 90 -13.09 23.39 6.49
N SER A 91 -13.33 23.42 5.18
CA SER A 91 -12.85 24.51 4.30
C SER A 91 -13.95 25.54 3.98
N PHE A 92 -15.21 25.10 3.86
CA PHE A 92 -16.32 25.95 3.42
C PHE A 92 -16.99 26.69 4.57
N GLU A 93 -17.24 27.99 4.40
CA GLU A 93 -17.78 28.85 5.46
C GLU A 93 -19.17 28.45 5.95
N ASN A 94 -20.04 27.96 5.06
CA ASN A 94 -21.39 27.57 5.44
C ASN A 94 -21.40 26.34 6.35
N ASP A 95 -20.50 25.39 6.08
CA ASP A 95 -20.33 24.19 6.90
C ASP A 95 -19.76 24.52 8.27
N ILE A 96 -18.73 25.38 8.31
CA ILE A 96 -18.16 25.93 9.54
C ILE A 96 -19.24 26.62 10.37
N LYS A 97 -20.06 27.48 9.76
CA LYS A 97 -21.16 28.19 10.44
C LYS A 97 -22.20 27.22 11.00
N GLU A 98 -22.59 26.19 10.26
CA GLU A 98 -23.58 25.21 10.75
C GLU A 98 -23.00 24.38 11.91
N VAL A 99 -21.73 23.97 11.85
CA VAL A 99 -21.03 23.30 12.97
C VAL A 99 -21.01 24.18 14.21
N TRP A 100 -20.61 25.45 14.09
CA TRP A 100 -20.57 26.36 15.23
C TRP A 100 -21.95 26.65 15.83
N LYS A 101 -22.96 26.80 14.97
CA LYS A 101 -24.36 27.02 15.37
C LYS A 101 -24.94 25.80 16.11
N ARG A 102 -24.44 24.60 15.82
CA ARG A 102 -24.96 23.32 16.32
C ARG A 102 -24.08 22.66 17.35
N MET A 103 -23.00 23.32 17.76
CA MET A 103 -22.11 22.87 18.81
C MET A 103 -22.92 22.55 20.08
N PRO A 104 -22.91 21.31 20.58
CA PRO A 104 -23.75 20.89 21.70
C PRO A 104 -23.21 21.35 23.07
N ALA A 105 -22.10 22.09 23.09
CA ALA A 105 -21.39 22.50 24.30
C ALA A 105 -21.00 23.98 24.27
N THR A 106 -20.75 24.53 25.46
CA THR A 106 -20.25 25.89 25.61
C THR A 106 -18.79 25.98 25.18
N LEU A 107 -18.51 26.85 24.20
CA LEU A 107 -17.17 27.06 23.69
C LEU A 107 -16.38 28.07 24.53
N PRO A 108 -15.12 27.74 24.92
CA PRO A 108 -14.14 28.72 25.35
C PRO A 108 -14.02 29.87 24.34
N LYS A 109 -13.74 31.10 24.80
CA LYS A 109 -13.72 32.28 23.92
C LYS A 109 -12.68 32.18 22.80
N ASP A 110 -11.55 31.53 23.06
CA ASP A 110 -10.45 31.33 22.12
C ASP A 110 -10.81 30.34 21.00
N LEU A 111 -11.82 29.50 21.24
CA LEU A 111 -12.38 28.55 20.28
C LEU A 111 -13.47 29.15 19.39
N LYS A 112 -13.94 30.38 19.67
CA LYS A 112 -14.98 31.06 18.90
C LYS A 112 -14.46 31.78 17.65
N GLU A 113 -13.17 31.67 17.35
CA GLU A 113 -12.65 32.19 16.09
C GLU A 113 -13.23 31.39 14.91
N PRO A 114 -13.91 32.04 13.96
CA PRO A 114 -14.56 31.34 12.84
C PRO A 114 -13.61 30.46 12.03
N ASP A 115 -12.34 30.87 11.93
CA ASP A 115 -11.32 30.19 11.12
C ASP A 115 -10.58 29.06 11.84
N SER A 116 -10.86 28.80 13.12
CA SER A 116 -10.17 27.74 13.88
C SER A 116 -10.37 26.35 13.25
N LEU A 117 -11.55 26.08 12.69
CA LEU A 117 -11.82 24.82 11.98
C LEU A 117 -11.07 24.70 10.64
N LYS A 118 -10.70 25.81 10.00
CA LYS A 118 -9.92 25.79 8.75
C LYS A 118 -8.46 25.42 8.99
N LYS A 119 -7.94 25.75 10.17
CA LYS A 119 -6.52 25.61 10.53
C LYS A 119 -6.21 24.32 11.29
N LEU A 120 -7.20 23.47 11.54
CA LEU A 120 -7.00 22.20 12.23
C LEU A 120 -6.01 21.30 11.46
N PRO A 121 -4.95 20.78 12.12
CA PRO A 121 -4.09 19.78 11.51
C PRO A 121 -4.87 18.51 11.17
N GLU A 122 -4.35 17.75 10.20
CA GLU A 122 -4.90 16.44 9.87
C GLU A 122 -4.85 15.50 11.09
N GLY A 123 -5.86 14.62 11.20
CA GLY A 123 -6.00 13.74 12.37
C GLY A 123 -6.43 14.45 13.65
N THR A 124 -6.65 15.78 13.66
CA THR A 124 -7.14 16.51 14.84
C THR A 124 -8.64 16.82 14.72
N VAL A 125 -9.36 16.78 15.85
CA VAL A 125 -10.78 17.12 15.94
C VAL A 125 -11.06 18.12 17.05
N ILE A 126 -12.13 18.89 16.87
CA ILE A 126 -12.89 19.45 17.98
C ILE A 126 -13.96 18.43 18.37
N ALA A 127 -13.87 17.93 19.60
CA ALA A 127 -14.87 17.08 20.20
C ALA A 127 -15.73 17.89 21.17
N ALA A 128 -17.05 17.77 21.05
CA ALA A 128 -18.00 18.41 21.95
C ALA A 128 -19.07 17.43 22.39
N ASP A 129 -19.41 17.51 23.67
CA ASP A 129 -20.36 16.61 24.31
C ASP A 129 -21.36 17.42 25.15
N LYS A 130 -22.64 17.17 24.89
CA LYS A 130 -23.79 17.79 25.55
C LYS A 130 -23.92 17.39 27.01
N GLU A 131 -23.67 16.13 27.35
CA GLU A 131 -23.88 15.58 28.70
C GLU A 131 -22.92 16.22 29.70
N ILE A 132 -21.65 16.37 29.30
CA ILE A 132 -20.64 17.05 30.13
C ILE A 132 -20.54 18.56 29.83
N ASN A 133 -21.25 19.06 28.81
CA ASN A 133 -21.25 20.44 28.33
C ASN A 133 -19.83 21.02 28.14
N LYS A 134 -18.96 20.27 27.47
CA LYS A 134 -17.57 20.66 27.20
C LYS A 134 -17.19 20.42 25.74
N ALA A 135 -16.31 21.29 25.25
CA ALA A 135 -15.62 21.12 23.97
C ALA A 135 -14.11 21.16 24.19
N PHE A 136 -13.37 20.31 23.49
CA PHE A 136 -11.92 20.21 23.58
C PHE A 136 -11.33 19.72 22.25
N PHE A 137 -10.04 19.99 22.05
CA PHE A 137 -9.30 19.40 20.94
C PHE A 137 -8.84 17.99 21.32
N SER A 138 -8.87 17.08 20.35
CA SER A 138 -8.36 15.73 20.50
C SER A 138 -7.63 15.30 19.23
N SER A 139 -6.59 14.50 19.38
CA SER A 139 -5.90 13.85 18.27
C SER A 139 -6.47 12.45 18.08
N ILE A 140 -6.90 12.14 16.87
CA ILE A 140 -7.42 10.83 16.49
C ILE A 140 -6.25 10.01 15.95
N ARG A 141 -6.03 8.85 16.56
CA ARG A 141 -5.01 7.92 16.08
C ARG A 141 -5.32 7.50 14.63
N PRO A 142 -4.30 7.34 13.77
CA PRO A 142 -4.49 6.76 12.44
C PRO A 142 -5.23 5.43 12.52
N ARG A 143 -6.12 5.21 11.55
CA ARG A 143 -6.90 3.98 11.44
C ARG A 143 -5.96 2.83 11.09
N LEU A 144 -6.12 1.69 11.76
CA LEU A 144 -5.32 0.48 11.51
C LEU A 144 -5.98 -0.46 10.49
N SER A 145 -7.29 -0.32 10.26
CA SER A 145 -8.06 -1.03 9.24
C SER A 145 -8.20 -0.19 7.97
N GLN A 146 -8.27 -0.83 6.80
CA GLN A 146 -8.39 -0.12 5.53
C GLN A 146 -9.81 0.43 5.29
N HIS A 147 -9.92 1.52 4.53
CA HIS A 147 -11.18 2.12 4.07
C HIS A 147 -11.12 2.33 2.55
N GLU A 148 -12.10 1.83 1.79
CA GLU A 148 -12.18 1.95 0.32
C GLU A 148 -12.69 3.33 -0.18
N GLY A 149 -12.49 4.39 0.59
CA GLY A 149 -13.02 5.73 0.29
C GLY A 149 -12.32 6.36 -0.92
N ARG A 150 -12.85 6.11 -2.13
CA ARG A 150 -12.40 6.76 -3.37
C ARG A 150 -12.78 8.24 -3.34
N GLU A 151 -11.81 9.14 -3.38
CA GLU A 151 -12.08 10.53 -3.78
C GLU A 151 -12.54 10.56 -5.24
N ARG A 152 -13.83 10.86 -5.48
CA ARG A 152 -14.30 11.21 -6.82
C ARG A 152 -13.86 12.63 -7.12
N VAL A 153 -12.82 12.78 -7.94
CA VAL A 153 -12.59 14.01 -8.70
C VAL A 153 -13.79 14.19 -9.65
N THR A 154 -14.74 15.04 -9.27
CA THR A 154 -15.87 15.38 -10.14
C THR A 154 -15.41 16.38 -11.19
N LYS A 155 -15.34 15.94 -12.46
CA LYS A 155 -15.33 16.86 -13.61
C LYS A 155 -16.66 17.61 -13.62
N SER A 156 -16.66 18.82 -13.08
CA SER A 156 -17.72 19.80 -13.34
C SER A 156 -17.20 20.84 -14.33
N GLY A 157 -17.80 20.85 -15.53
CA GLY A 157 -17.85 22.02 -16.41
C GLY A 157 -16.80 22.08 -17.52
N ASN A 158 -17.05 21.40 -18.64
CA ASN A 158 -17.33 22.14 -19.87
C ASN A 158 -18.07 21.26 -20.88
N GLY A 159 -19.14 21.83 -21.41
CA GLY A 159 -20.13 21.16 -22.24
C GLY A 159 -19.60 20.73 -23.61
N SER A 160 -20.25 19.67 -24.10
CA SER A 160 -20.56 19.37 -25.50
C SER A 160 -19.84 20.18 -26.58
N VAL A 161 -19.11 19.49 -27.47
CA VAL A 161 -19.53 19.32 -28.87
C VAL A 161 -19.00 17.97 -29.37
N ALA A 162 -19.87 17.27 -30.10
CA ALA A 162 -19.62 15.98 -30.74
C ALA A 162 -18.45 16.04 -31.75
N ALA A 163 -17.72 14.93 -31.83
CA ALA A 163 -16.80 14.66 -32.92
C ALA A 163 -17.59 14.45 -34.22
N SER A 164 -17.35 15.29 -35.22
CA SER A 164 -17.65 14.99 -36.61
C SER A 164 -16.36 15.06 -37.42
N SER A 165 -16.01 13.89 -37.97
CA SER A 165 -15.42 13.66 -39.30
C SER A 165 -14.59 14.75 -39.98
N LEU A 166 -13.34 14.37 -40.27
CA LEU A 166 -12.63 14.53 -41.55
C LEU A 166 -12.99 15.76 -42.39
N ASP A 167 -12.01 16.66 -42.55
CA ASP A 167 -11.75 17.27 -43.85
C ASP A 167 -10.25 17.51 -44.05
N PHE A 168 -9.81 17.09 -45.22
CA PHE A 168 -8.48 17.23 -45.79
C PHE A 168 -8.46 18.58 -46.50
N GLU A 169 -7.59 19.53 -46.13
CA GLU A 169 -7.12 20.53 -47.09
C GLU A 169 -5.78 21.14 -46.68
N SER A 170 -5.03 21.44 -47.73
CA SER A 170 -3.60 21.65 -47.85
C SER A 170 -3.11 23.09 -47.60
N ARG A 171 -1.78 23.22 -47.49
CA ARG A 171 -0.90 24.42 -47.61
C ARG A 171 -0.57 25.07 -46.27
N GLU A 172 0.65 25.50 -45.97
CA GLU A 172 1.83 25.80 -46.77
C GLU A 172 3.08 25.72 -45.85
N TYR A 173 4.25 25.47 -46.44
CA TYR A 173 5.54 25.42 -45.74
C TYR A 173 5.99 26.82 -45.32
N GLU A 174 6.28 27.01 -44.03
CA GLU A 174 7.30 27.97 -43.57
C GLU A 174 8.24 27.29 -42.59
N GLU A 175 9.49 27.08 -43.03
CA GLU A 175 10.62 26.71 -42.19
C GLU A 175 10.91 27.85 -41.21
N ALA A 176 10.63 27.62 -39.94
CA ALA A 176 11.24 28.35 -38.84
C ALA A 176 11.97 27.35 -37.95
N VAL A 177 13.30 27.44 -37.95
CA VAL A 177 14.20 26.76 -37.04
C VAL A 177 13.92 27.28 -35.62
N GLY A 178 13.00 26.62 -34.93
CA GLY A 178 12.73 26.82 -33.51
C GLY A 178 13.23 25.62 -32.74
N GLU A 179 14.10 25.86 -31.76
CA GLU A 179 14.47 24.89 -30.73
C GLU A 179 13.19 24.19 -30.23
N LYS A 180 13.05 22.90 -30.55
CA LYS A 180 12.01 22.08 -29.94
C LYS A 180 12.35 22.02 -28.45
N SER A 181 11.62 22.78 -27.65
CA SER A 181 11.50 22.53 -26.22
C SER A 181 10.99 21.10 -26.09
N TYR A 182 11.90 20.17 -25.81
CA TYR A 182 11.54 18.82 -25.41
C TYR A 182 10.82 18.97 -24.07
N SER A 183 9.48 18.89 -24.09
CA SER A 183 8.72 18.62 -22.88
C SER A 183 8.75 17.12 -22.71
N PRO A 184 9.38 16.60 -21.64
CA PRO A 184 9.22 15.21 -21.24
C PRO A 184 7.74 14.84 -21.27
N ARG A 185 7.42 13.64 -21.76
CA ARG A 185 6.08 13.12 -21.56
C ARG A 185 5.98 12.78 -20.08
N GLU A 186 5.01 13.34 -19.38
CA GLU A 186 4.77 13.00 -17.98
C GLU A 186 3.70 11.93 -17.89
N GLU A 187 3.89 11.01 -16.95
CA GLU A 187 2.95 9.94 -16.65
C GLU A 187 2.60 9.98 -15.15
N GLU A 188 1.32 9.81 -14.83
CA GLU A 188 0.88 9.65 -13.46
C GLU A 188 1.28 8.26 -12.94
N ALA A 189 1.90 8.22 -11.77
CA ALA A 189 2.28 6.99 -11.10
C ALA A 189 2.18 7.14 -9.58
N LEU A 190 1.90 6.04 -8.89
CA LEU A 190 2.00 6.00 -7.43
C LEU A 190 3.48 5.90 -7.04
N VAL A 191 4.01 6.90 -6.35
CA VAL A 191 5.46 7.05 -6.10
C VAL A 191 5.74 7.11 -4.61
N ALA A 192 6.74 6.35 -4.16
CA ALA A 192 7.25 6.46 -2.79
C ALA A 192 8.11 7.72 -2.63
N SER A 193 7.88 8.47 -1.54
CA SER A 193 8.58 9.73 -1.28
C SER A 193 10.09 9.55 -1.10
N SER A 194 10.87 10.18 -1.98
CA SER A 194 12.34 10.24 -1.86
C SER A 194 12.72 11.05 -0.61
N GLN A 195 13.57 10.49 0.24
CA GLN A 195 14.05 11.17 1.47
C GLN A 195 15.41 11.82 1.26
N ILE A 196 16.04 11.59 0.11
CA ILE A 196 17.37 12.09 -0.22
C ILE A 196 17.30 13.06 -1.38
N SER A 197 17.96 14.21 -1.19
CA SER A 197 18.13 15.25 -2.19
C SER A 197 19.18 14.90 -3.23
N TRP A 198 19.14 15.59 -4.37
CA TRP A 198 20.15 15.46 -5.43
C TRP A 198 21.58 15.72 -4.92
N SER A 199 21.77 16.72 -4.05
CA SER A 199 23.08 17.06 -3.49
C SER A 199 23.64 15.96 -2.59
N GLU A 200 22.81 15.40 -1.71
CA GLU A 200 23.21 14.29 -0.84
C GLU A 200 23.53 13.05 -1.67
N ALA A 201 22.73 12.75 -2.69
CA ALA A 201 22.99 11.64 -3.59
C ALA A 201 24.30 11.82 -4.37
N LEU A 202 24.63 13.05 -4.79
CA LEU A 202 25.91 13.37 -5.43
C LEU A 202 27.09 13.14 -4.47
N GLU A 203 27.02 13.65 -3.24
CA GLU A 203 28.06 13.44 -2.22
C GLU A 203 28.28 11.95 -1.93
N LEU A 204 27.19 11.19 -1.79
CA LEU A 204 27.23 9.75 -1.61
C LEU A 204 27.88 9.07 -2.82
N ALA A 205 27.50 9.42 -4.04
CA ALA A 205 28.10 8.87 -5.26
C ALA A 205 29.60 9.17 -5.34
N GLU A 206 30.00 10.39 -5.00
CA GLU A 206 31.39 10.81 -4.94
C GLU A 206 32.21 10.04 -3.90
N SER A 207 31.62 9.73 -2.74
CA SER A 207 32.26 8.95 -1.68
C SER A 207 32.55 7.50 -2.12
N LYS A 208 31.75 6.96 -3.04
CA LYS A 208 31.83 5.58 -3.55
C LYS A 208 32.65 5.45 -4.85
N ARG A 209 33.36 6.51 -5.27
CA ARG A 209 34.32 6.49 -6.40
C ARG A 209 35.47 5.51 -6.13
N LYS A 210 35.91 4.79 -7.16
CA LYS A 210 37.17 4.03 -7.09
C LYS A 210 38.34 4.97 -6.88
N LYS A 211 39.29 4.55 -6.06
CA LYS A 211 40.52 5.30 -5.74
C LYS A 211 41.75 4.48 -6.10
N LEU A 212 42.75 5.13 -6.69
CA LEU A 212 44.07 4.54 -6.91
C LEU A 212 44.72 4.24 -5.55
N LEU A 213 45.29 3.04 -5.40
CA LEU A 213 45.91 2.56 -4.15
C LEU A 213 44.99 2.73 -2.92
N LYS A 214 43.67 2.55 -3.10
CA LYS A 214 42.60 2.68 -2.07
C LYS A 214 42.52 4.01 -1.33
N VAL A 215 43.44 4.97 -1.53
CA VAL A 215 43.52 6.21 -0.73
C VAL A 215 43.94 7.46 -1.52
N LEU A 216 44.72 7.34 -2.62
CA LEU A 216 45.49 8.50 -3.10
C LEU A 216 44.73 9.43 -4.06
N TRP A 217 44.03 8.92 -5.08
CA TRP A 217 43.32 9.77 -6.05
C TRP A 217 42.07 9.06 -6.61
N PRO A 218 40.89 9.69 -6.68
CA PRO A 218 39.75 9.13 -7.39
C PRO A 218 40.11 8.86 -8.86
N THR A 219 39.87 7.65 -9.34
CA THR A 219 40.08 7.27 -10.75
C THR A 219 38.80 7.42 -11.58
N GLU A 220 37.73 7.86 -10.93
CA GLU A 220 36.39 7.99 -11.47
C GLU A 220 35.86 9.41 -11.26
N GLN A 221 35.01 9.87 -12.18
CA GLN A 221 34.25 11.11 -12.06
C GLN A 221 32.76 10.79 -12.18
N VAL A 222 31.94 11.40 -11.34
CA VAL A 222 30.47 11.36 -11.49
C VAL A 222 30.13 12.35 -12.61
N ARG A 223 29.57 11.86 -13.71
CA ARG A 223 29.20 12.68 -14.89
C ARG A 223 27.78 13.17 -14.83
N GLU A 224 26.90 12.31 -14.34
CA GLU A 224 25.46 12.52 -14.33
C GLU A 224 24.93 11.83 -13.09
N ILE A 225 23.93 12.45 -12.47
CA ILE A 225 23.08 11.81 -11.48
C ILE A 225 21.64 12.17 -11.78
N SER A 226 20.81 11.14 -11.99
CA SER A 226 19.42 11.28 -12.42
C SER A 226 18.53 10.37 -11.60
N LYS A 227 17.32 10.85 -11.29
CA LYS A 227 16.33 10.10 -10.52
C LYS A 227 15.65 9.11 -11.45
N HIS A 228 15.41 7.90 -10.97
CA HIS A 228 14.69 6.86 -11.69
C HIS A 228 13.70 6.18 -10.75
N TYR A 229 12.55 5.84 -11.30
CA TYR A 229 11.41 5.29 -10.58
C TYR A 229 11.30 3.80 -10.90
N TYR A 230 11.61 2.96 -9.90
CA TYR A 230 11.74 1.51 -10.02
C TYR A 230 10.45 0.80 -9.57
N PRO A 231 9.83 -0.06 -10.39
CA PRO A 231 8.53 -0.65 -10.09
C PRO A 231 8.62 -1.70 -8.97
N ILE A 232 7.67 -1.66 -8.05
CA ILE A 232 7.45 -2.63 -6.98
C ILE A 232 5.97 -2.98 -6.93
N TRP A 233 5.67 -4.27 -6.92
CA TRP A 233 4.35 -4.78 -6.57
C TRP A 233 4.23 -4.87 -5.05
N GLY A 234 3.23 -4.22 -4.47
CA GLY A 234 2.81 -4.42 -3.09
C GLY A 234 1.52 -5.24 -3.06
N ALA A 235 1.44 -6.21 -2.14
CA ALA A 235 0.23 -6.97 -1.89
C ALA A 235 -0.01 -7.09 -0.39
N LEU A 236 -1.22 -6.77 0.06
CA LEU A 236 -1.69 -7.14 1.40
C LEU A 236 -2.47 -8.44 1.25
N VAL A 237 -2.04 -9.49 1.94
CA VAL A 237 -2.68 -10.80 1.84
C VAL A 237 -3.03 -11.36 3.20
N ASP A 238 -4.18 -12.02 3.27
CA ASP A 238 -4.46 -12.98 4.32
C ASP A 238 -3.83 -14.29 3.91
N TYR A 239 -2.74 -14.63 4.58
CA TYR A 239 -1.95 -15.82 4.33
C TYR A 239 -2.30 -16.89 5.38
N TYR A 240 -2.57 -18.10 4.89
CA TYR A 240 -2.89 -19.27 5.69
C TYR A 240 -1.71 -20.24 5.64
N PRO A 241 -0.66 -20.02 6.46
CA PRO A 241 0.48 -20.92 6.51
C PRO A 241 0.07 -22.35 6.88
N PRO A 242 0.73 -23.37 6.32
CA PRO A 242 0.55 -24.74 6.78
C PRO A 242 0.79 -24.84 8.29
N GLU A 243 -0.17 -25.41 9.02
CA GLU A 243 -0.05 -25.74 10.46
C GLU A 243 0.09 -24.51 11.39
N SER A 244 -0.42 -23.33 11.00
CA SER A 244 -0.40 -22.11 11.83
C SER A 244 -1.69 -21.30 11.67
N ASP A 245 -1.94 -20.39 12.62
CA ASP A 245 -3.03 -19.43 12.52
C ASP A 245 -2.85 -18.51 11.30
N PHE A 246 -3.96 -17.98 10.79
CA PHE A 246 -3.95 -17.01 9.70
C PHE A 246 -3.16 -15.76 10.11
N ILE A 247 -2.42 -15.19 9.16
CA ILE A 247 -1.71 -13.95 9.37
C ILE A 247 -1.99 -12.98 8.23
N ASN A 248 -2.16 -11.72 8.59
CA ASN A 248 -2.24 -10.64 7.63
C ASN A 248 -0.81 -10.16 7.34
N VAL A 249 -0.36 -10.23 6.09
CA VAL A 249 1.03 -9.89 5.73
C VAL A 249 1.08 -9.01 4.50
N ARG A 250 1.86 -7.94 4.58
CA ARG A 250 2.22 -7.12 3.42
C ARG A 250 3.47 -7.69 2.76
N VAL A 251 3.32 -8.14 1.52
CA VAL A 251 4.39 -8.70 0.70
C VAL A 251 4.75 -7.70 -0.38
N GLN A 252 6.04 -7.60 -0.68
CA GLN A 252 6.54 -6.76 -1.75
C GLN A 252 7.34 -7.60 -2.72
N ILE A 253 7.14 -7.35 -4.00
CA ILE A 253 7.71 -8.13 -5.10
C ILE A 253 8.39 -7.15 -6.06
N ASP A 254 9.63 -7.44 -6.39
CA ASP A 254 10.42 -6.64 -7.31
C ASP A 254 9.76 -6.65 -8.69
N GLY A 255 9.27 -5.49 -9.14
CA GLY A 255 8.47 -5.38 -10.36
C GLY A 255 9.24 -5.71 -11.63
N LEU A 256 10.57 -5.79 -11.61
CA LEU A 256 11.37 -6.16 -12.79
C LEU A 256 11.66 -7.66 -12.88
N THR A 257 11.56 -8.37 -11.76
CA THR A 257 12.11 -9.74 -11.67
C THR A 257 11.21 -10.75 -11.00
N GLY A 258 10.27 -10.36 -10.15
CA GLY A 258 9.43 -11.29 -9.38
C GLY A 258 10.10 -11.83 -8.11
N GLU A 259 11.30 -11.36 -7.75
CA GLU A 259 11.88 -11.73 -6.46
C GLU A 259 11.13 -11.01 -5.32
N LEU A 260 10.87 -11.69 -4.20
CA LEU A 260 10.37 -11.04 -2.99
C LEU A 260 11.38 -10.02 -2.49
N ILE A 261 10.89 -8.85 -2.07
CA ILE A 261 11.66 -7.82 -1.41
C ILE A 261 11.70 -8.13 0.09
N GLN A 262 12.89 -8.02 0.66
CA GLN A 262 13.18 -8.29 2.06
C GLN A 262 13.83 -7.09 2.71
N LYS A 263 13.55 -6.89 3.98
CA LYS A 263 14.28 -5.93 4.81
C LYS A 263 15.68 -6.46 5.09
N THR A 264 16.66 -5.59 4.93
CA THR A 264 18.05 -5.82 5.33
C THR A 264 18.46 -4.81 6.39
N LYS A 265 19.66 -4.96 6.95
CA LYS A 265 20.21 -3.98 7.91
C LYS A 265 20.34 -2.58 7.31
N ASN A 266 20.52 -2.48 5.99
CA ASN A 266 20.90 -1.24 5.30
C ASN A 266 19.86 -0.84 4.23
N GLY A 267 18.57 -1.10 4.47
CA GLY A 267 17.49 -0.84 3.51
C GLY A 267 16.93 -2.13 2.91
N ILE A 268 16.66 -2.14 1.62
CA ILE A 268 15.95 -3.25 0.96
C ILE A 268 16.88 -4.22 0.23
N GLY A 269 16.53 -5.50 0.26
CA GLY A 269 17.17 -6.60 -0.43
C GLY A 269 16.15 -7.39 -1.24
N ARG A 270 16.61 -8.28 -2.11
CA ARG A 270 15.75 -9.22 -2.84
C ARG A 270 16.15 -10.64 -2.49
N THR A 271 15.15 -11.50 -2.43
CA THR A 271 15.36 -12.95 -2.45
C THR A 271 16.11 -13.38 -3.71
N ARG A 272 16.54 -14.64 -3.72
CA ARG A 272 17.19 -15.23 -4.88
C ARG A 272 16.57 -16.59 -5.15
N GLY A 273 15.95 -16.73 -6.31
CA GLY A 273 15.37 -17.99 -6.78
C GLY A 273 13.85 -18.02 -6.74
N VAL A 274 13.17 -17.04 -6.12
CA VAL A 274 11.70 -16.97 -6.12
C VAL A 274 11.19 -16.83 -7.55
N ARG A 275 11.79 -15.93 -8.33
CA ARG A 275 11.41 -15.75 -9.74
C ARG A 275 11.55 -16.99 -10.62
N ARG A 276 12.31 -18.00 -10.19
CA ARG A 276 12.50 -19.25 -10.96
C ARG A 276 11.34 -20.21 -10.76
N ILE A 277 10.48 -19.97 -9.77
CA ILE A 277 9.32 -20.81 -9.47
C ILE A 277 8.33 -20.86 -10.64
N PHE A 278 8.20 -19.76 -11.39
CA PHE A 278 7.35 -19.69 -12.59
C PHE A 278 7.72 -20.74 -13.63
N ASP A 279 9.02 -20.89 -13.88
CA ASP A 279 9.57 -21.79 -14.89
C ASP A 279 9.47 -23.28 -14.48
N LEU A 280 9.04 -23.57 -13.25
CA LEU A 280 8.93 -24.93 -12.74
C LEU A 280 7.59 -25.55 -13.10
N LYS A 281 7.62 -26.83 -13.46
CA LYS A 281 6.40 -27.63 -13.61
C LYS A 281 5.71 -27.80 -12.25
N PRO A 282 4.38 -28.06 -12.21
CA PRO A 282 3.64 -28.22 -10.95
C PRO A 282 4.27 -29.23 -9.97
N LYS A 283 4.87 -30.30 -10.52
CA LYS A 283 5.56 -31.32 -9.72
C LYS A 283 6.90 -30.84 -9.15
N GLU A 284 7.68 -30.12 -9.94
CA GLU A 284 8.94 -29.51 -9.50
C GLU A 284 8.67 -28.47 -8.41
N ARG A 285 7.64 -27.63 -8.58
CA ARG A 285 7.16 -26.69 -7.54
C ARG A 285 6.82 -27.42 -6.24
N LYS A 286 6.06 -28.51 -6.33
CA LYS A 286 5.67 -29.32 -5.16
C LYS A 286 6.86 -29.96 -4.44
N ILE A 287 7.84 -30.47 -5.18
CA ILE A 287 9.08 -31.04 -4.59
C ILE A 287 9.90 -29.93 -3.92
N LEU A 288 10.12 -28.82 -4.61
CA LEU A 288 10.86 -27.67 -4.07
C LEU A 288 10.21 -27.16 -2.78
N PHE A 289 8.88 -27.02 -2.76
CA PHE A 289 8.13 -26.61 -1.57
C PHE A 289 8.35 -27.58 -0.39
N LYS A 290 8.33 -28.90 -0.62
CA LYS A 290 8.59 -29.89 0.43
C LYS A 290 10.01 -29.77 1.00
N ILE A 291 11.01 -29.59 0.14
CA ILE A 291 12.40 -29.38 0.56
C ILE A 291 12.51 -28.12 1.41
N ILE A 292 11.93 -26.99 0.98
CA ILE A 292 11.92 -25.73 1.73
C ILE A 292 11.33 -25.89 3.13
N GLN A 293 10.21 -26.62 3.27
CA GLN A 293 9.59 -26.82 4.59
C GLN A 293 10.48 -27.62 5.54
N LYS A 294 11.17 -28.64 5.04
CA LYS A 294 11.96 -29.59 5.84
C LYS A 294 13.41 -29.72 5.39
N GLU A 295 14.10 -28.60 5.21
CA GLU A 295 15.51 -28.60 4.81
C GLU A 295 16.46 -28.89 6.01
N PRO A 296 17.38 -29.87 5.91
CA PRO A 296 17.56 -30.81 4.79
C PRO A 296 16.54 -31.95 4.80
N LEU A 297 16.05 -32.34 3.61
CA LEU A 297 15.02 -33.37 3.45
C LEU A 297 15.61 -34.67 2.91
N GLU A 298 15.38 -35.78 3.60
CA GLU A 298 15.81 -37.11 3.17
C GLU A 298 15.02 -37.58 1.93
N TYR A 299 15.69 -38.28 1.01
CA TYR A 299 15.09 -38.78 -0.23
C TYR A 299 13.93 -39.76 0.00
N GLN A 300 14.03 -40.67 0.98
CA GLN A 300 12.95 -41.61 1.27
C GLN A 300 11.75 -40.88 1.86
N GLU A 301 11.96 -39.97 2.81
CA GLU A 301 10.90 -39.12 3.38
C GLU A 301 10.19 -38.31 2.28
N LEU A 302 10.95 -37.71 1.34
CA LEU A 302 10.39 -36.99 0.20
C LEU A 302 9.49 -37.91 -0.65
N LYS A 303 9.96 -39.12 -0.98
CA LYS A 303 9.18 -40.11 -1.76
C LYS A 303 7.91 -40.52 -1.05
N GLU A 304 7.98 -40.83 0.24
CA GLU A 304 6.84 -41.22 1.05
C GLU A 304 5.78 -40.10 1.11
N SER A 305 6.21 -38.85 1.22
CA SER A 305 5.31 -37.68 1.26
C SER A 305 4.55 -37.43 -0.05
N LEU A 306 5.05 -37.95 -1.18
CA LEU A 306 4.51 -37.73 -2.52
C LEU A 306 3.72 -38.92 -3.11
N LYS A 307 3.41 -39.95 -2.30
CA LYS A 307 2.61 -41.17 -2.59
C LYS A 307 2.14 -41.35 -4.05
N LYS A 308 2.62 -42.41 -4.73
CA LYS A 308 2.20 -42.84 -6.09
C LYS A 308 2.51 -41.85 -7.24
N SER A 309 3.45 -40.92 -7.08
CA SER A 309 3.84 -40.00 -8.15
C SER A 309 5.00 -40.56 -9.01
N SER A 310 4.75 -40.87 -10.28
CA SER A 310 5.79 -41.30 -11.24
C SER A 310 6.66 -40.12 -11.70
N GLY A 311 7.98 -40.32 -11.87
CA GLY A 311 8.91 -39.28 -12.32
C GLY A 311 9.32 -38.28 -11.23
N ILE A 312 9.56 -38.75 -9.99
CA ILE A 312 10.10 -37.89 -8.92
C ILE A 312 11.57 -37.57 -9.24
N ASP A 313 12.33 -38.58 -9.63
CA ASP A 313 13.77 -38.46 -9.91
C ASP A 313 14.06 -37.49 -11.04
N SER A 314 13.27 -37.53 -12.12
CA SER A 314 13.42 -36.57 -13.22
C SER A 314 13.17 -35.12 -12.78
N SER A 315 12.23 -34.88 -11.86
CA SER A 315 11.98 -33.53 -11.35
C SER A 315 13.06 -33.07 -10.37
N ILE A 316 13.64 -33.98 -9.58
CA ILE A 316 14.79 -33.69 -8.71
C ILE A 316 16.00 -33.31 -9.56
N GLU A 317 16.31 -34.09 -10.61
CA GLU A 317 17.42 -33.80 -11.51
C GLU A 317 17.25 -32.44 -12.21
N GLU A 318 16.03 -32.08 -12.62
CA GLU A 318 15.75 -30.74 -13.17
C GLU A 318 16.02 -29.63 -12.15
N LEU A 319 15.59 -29.79 -10.89
CA LEU A 319 15.84 -28.80 -9.83
C LEU A 319 17.34 -28.66 -9.50
N LEU A 320 18.10 -29.76 -9.53
CA LEU A 320 19.56 -29.77 -9.38
C LEU A 320 20.25 -29.06 -10.55
N GLN A 321 19.86 -29.36 -11.79
CA GLN A 321 20.38 -28.69 -12.99
C GLN A 321 20.11 -27.19 -13.00
N LYS A 322 18.95 -26.77 -12.48
CA LYS A 322 18.61 -25.35 -12.29
C LYS A 322 19.34 -24.71 -11.11
N GLU A 323 20.14 -25.45 -10.35
CA GLU A 323 20.82 -25.01 -9.12
C GLU A 323 19.85 -24.44 -8.07
N LEU A 324 18.59 -24.92 -8.05
CA LEU A 324 17.60 -24.51 -7.05
C LEU A 324 17.75 -25.28 -5.74
N ILE A 325 18.16 -26.54 -5.87
CA ILE A 325 18.49 -27.43 -4.76
C ILE A 325 19.91 -27.97 -4.93
N GLU A 326 20.48 -28.46 -3.85
CA GLU A 326 21.71 -29.25 -3.81
C GLU A 326 21.45 -30.59 -3.13
N SER A 327 22.28 -31.58 -3.41
CA SER A 327 22.19 -32.89 -2.77
C SER A 327 23.53 -33.33 -2.21
N TYR A 328 23.50 -34.00 -1.07
CA TYR A 328 24.66 -34.59 -0.42
C TYR A 328 24.29 -35.96 0.18
N GLU A 329 25.30 -36.74 0.52
CA GLU A 329 25.13 -38.06 1.16
C GLU A 329 25.66 -38.01 2.60
N GLU A 330 24.89 -38.55 3.53
CA GLU A 330 25.24 -38.70 4.95
C GLU A 330 24.70 -40.06 5.43
N ASP A 331 25.53 -40.85 6.12
CA ASP A 331 25.16 -42.20 6.60
C ASP A 331 24.55 -43.16 5.55
N SER A 332 25.00 -43.07 4.30
CA SER A 332 24.48 -43.82 3.13
C SER A 332 23.09 -43.39 2.65
N GLU A 333 22.55 -42.31 3.20
CA GLU A 333 21.28 -41.71 2.79
C GLU A 333 21.50 -40.42 2.00
N ARG A 334 20.61 -40.14 1.05
CA ARG A 334 20.68 -38.95 0.19
C ARG A 334 19.76 -37.85 0.73
N PHE A 335 20.31 -36.66 0.92
CA PHE A 335 19.59 -35.49 1.43
C PHE A 335 19.53 -34.37 0.37
N PHE A 336 18.49 -33.53 0.47
CA PHE A 336 18.31 -32.35 -0.37
C PHE A 336 18.15 -31.09 0.46
N ALA A 337 18.81 -30.02 0.01
CA ALA A 337 18.74 -28.69 0.59
C ALA A 337 18.59 -27.64 -0.53
N LEU A 338 18.25 -26.39 -0.19
CA LEU A 338 18.30 -25.29 -1.14
C LEU A 338 19.75 -25.07 -1.60
N GLY A 339 19.94 -24.74 -2.87
CA GLY A 339 21.27 -24.44 -3.37
C GLY A 339 21.90 -23.28 -2.58
N SER A 340 23.19 -23.35 -2.27
CA SER A 340 23.93 -22.37 -1.43
C SER A 340 23.73 -20.86 -1.73
N LYS A 341 23.28 -20.50 -2.94
CA LYS A 341 23.01 -19.10 -3.34
C LYS A 341 21.52 -18.75 -3.37
N ILE A 342 20.64 -19.71 -3.12
CA ILE A 342 19.20 -19.57 -3.16
C ILE A 342 18.72 -19.15 -1.77
N ASN A 343 17.77 -18.23 -1.74
CA ASN A 343 17.09 -17.81 -0.52
C ASN A 343 15.62 -17.62 -0.85
N ILE A 344 14.86 -18.70 -0.72
CA ILE A 344 13.41 -18.73 -0.83
C ILE A 344 12.88 -18.93 0.60
N PRO A 345 12.03 -18.03 1.13
CA PRO A 345 11.57 -18.14 2.51
C PRO A 345 10.65 -19.35 2.69
N LYS A 346 10.66 -19.95 3.89
CA LYS A 346 9.76 -21.07 4.22
C LYS A 346 8.29 -20.67 4.30
N LYS A 347 8.05 -19.42 4.69
CA LYS A 347 6.72 -18.81 4.86
C LYS A 347 6.82 -17.32 4.60
N LEU A 348 5.69 -16.70 4.26
CA LEU A 348 5.56 -15.24 4.19
C LEU A 348 5.48 -14.66 5.62
N SER A 349 6.59 -14.66 6.36
CA SER A 349 6.63 -14.13 7.73
C SER A 349 7.08 -12.68 7.84
N GLU A 350 6.48 -11.98 8.79
CA GLU A 350 6.61 -10.56 9.09
C GLU A 350 8.05 -10.02 9.11
N ARG A 351 8.92 -10.37 10.07
CA ARG A 351 10.10 -9.51 10.35
C ARG A 351 11.09 -9.26 9.20
N SER A 352 11.27 -10.19 8.26
CA SER A 352 12.21 -10.06 7.15
C SER A 352 11.56 -9.64 5.82
N LEU A 353 10.25 -9.80 5.66
CA LEU A 353 9.51 -9.41 4.45
C LEU A 353 8.76 -8.07 4.59
N LEU A 354 8.66 -7.53 5.81
CA LEU A 354 8.09 -6.21 6.11
C LEU A 354 9.04 -5.04 5.75
N ALA A 355 9.73 -5.12 4.60
CA ALA A 355 10.32 -3.91 4.02
C ALA A 355 9.25 -2.82 3.83
N ALA A 356 8.00 -3.23 3.63
CA ALA A 356 6.84 -2.37 3.43
C ALA A 356 6.51 -1.45 4.61
N GLU A 357 6.72 -1.88 5.86
CA GLU A 357 6.42 -1.05 7.04
C GLU A 357 7.36 0.15 7.19
N GLU A 358 8.53 0.08 6.55
CA GLU A 358 9.54 1.14 6.58
C GLU A 358 9.66 1.88 5.25
N MET A 359 8.92 1.45 4.22
CA MET A 359 8.86 2.22 2.98
C MET A 359 8.07 3.51 3.21
N PRO A 360 8.50 4.63 2.64
CA PRO A 360 7.78 5.89 2.74
C PRO A 360 6.37 5.80 2.18
N ASP A 361 5.52 6.71 2.64
CA ASP A 361 4.20 6.91 2.08
C ASP A 361 4.28 7.20 0.57
N ARG A 362 3.21 6.79 -0.12
CA ARG A 362 3.10 6.83 -1.56
C ARG A 362 2.04 7.83 -1.98
N GLU A 363 2.39 8.69 -2.92
CA GLU A 363 1.48 9.69 -3.44
C GLU A 363 1.42 9.60 -4.97
N PRO A 364 0.27 9.90 -5.59
CA PRO A 364 0.22 10.09 -7.05
C PRO A 364 1.11 11.25 -7.45
N GLU A 365 2.10 10.99 -8.31
CA GLU A 365 3.04 11.98 -8.83
C GLU A 365 3.06 11.91 -10.37
N LEU A 366 3.17 13.06 -11.02
CA LEU A 366 3.50 13.13 -12.45
C LEU A 366 5.01 13.01 -12.59
N ILE A 367 5.47 11.90 -13.16
CA ILE A 367 6.88 11.61 -13.36
C ILE A 367 7.25 11.60 -14.84
N PRO A 368 8.46 12.05 -15.23
CA PRO A 368 8.93 11.93 -16.60
C PRO A 368 8.95 10.47 -17.06
N SER A 369 8.43 10.20 -18.26
CA SER A 369 8.32 8.85 -18.83
C SER A 369 9.68 8.17 -18.97
N GLU A 370 10.73 8.95 -19.23
CA GLU A 370 12.11 8.50 -19.32
C GLU A 370 12.71 8.05 -17.97
N GLU A 371 12.23 8.62 -16.86
CA GLU A 371 12.68 8.25 -15.50
C GLU A 371 11.92 7.03 -14.97
N LYS A 372 10.74 6.75 -15.52
CA LYS A 372 9.87 5.63 -15.16
C LYS A 372 10.31 4.33 -15.84
N ILE A 373 10.60 3.30 -15.03
CA ILE A 373 10.96 1.99 -15.58
C ILE A 373 9.69 1.19 -15.93
N ASN A 374 9.36 1.14 -17.23
CA ASN A 374 8.08 0.60 -17.71
C ASN A 374 7.98 -0.93 -17.85
N ARG A 375 9.10 -1.66 -17.84
CA ARG A 375 9.07 -3.13 -17.99
C ARG A 375 8.74 -3.79 -16.64
N VAL A 376 7.47 -3.96 -16.35
CA VAL A 376 6.97 -4.61 -15.13
C VAL A 376 6.53 -6.04 -15.43
N ILE A 377 6.81 -6.98 -14.53
CA ILE A 377 6.19 -8.31 -14.52
C ILE A 377 4.66 -8.17 -14.44
N SER A 378 3.93 -9.11 -15.02
CA SER A 378 2.47 -9.06 -15.01
C SER A 378 1.92 -9.27 -13.59
N GLU A 379 0.66 -8.87 -13.40
CA GLU A 379 -0.05 -9.17 -12.16
C GLU A 379 -0.17 -10.70 -11.96
N ASP A 380 -0.44 -11.46 -13.02
CA ASP A 380 -0.54 -12.93 -12.95
C ASP A 380 0.76 -13.56 -12.43
N GLU A 381 1.93 -13.05 -12.86
CA GLU A 381 3.24 -13.49 -12.33
C GLU A 381 3.36 -13.14 -10.83
N MET A 382 2.88 -11.97 -10.41
CA MET A 382 2.85 -11.61 -8.99
C MET A 382 1.98 -12.58 -8.17
N LEU A 383 0.78 -12.92 -8.67
CA LEU A 383 -0.16 -13.85 -8.03
C LEU A 383 0.44 -15.26 -7.89
N GLU A 384 0.99 -15.81 -8.97
CA GLU A 384 1.62 -17.14 -8.96
C GLU A 384 2.78 -17.23 -7.94
N THR A 385 3.49 -16.12 -7.70
CA THR A 385 4.54 -16.08 -6.67
C THR A 385 3.96 -16.29 -5.27
N LEU A 386 2.83 -15.63 -4.97
CA LEU A 386 2.22 -15.67 -3.64
C LEU A 386 1.58 -17.04 -3.38
N GLU A 387 0.89 -17.60 -4.36
CA GLU A 387 0.25 -18.92 -4.29
C GLU A 387 1.25 -20.06 -4.04
N PHE A 388 2.52 -19.89 -4.41
CA PHE A 388 3.56 -20.88 -4.10
C PHE A 388 3.74 -21.11 -2.60
N PHE A 389 3.54 -20.08 -1.78
CA PHE A 389 3.81 -20.15 -0.34
C PHE A 389 2.64 -20.75 0.46
N GLY A 390 1.46 -20.84 -0.13
CA GLY A 390 0.27 -21.42 0.49
C GLY A 390 -1.01 -20.75 0.00
N ASP A 391 -2.11 -21.03 0.70
CA ASP A 391 -3.38 -20.36 0.43
C ASP A 391 -3.27 -18.89 0.84
N VAL A 392 -3.51 -18.01 -0.13
CA VAL A 392 -3.42 -16.55 0.02
C VAL A 392 -4.70 -15.93 -0.51
N GLU A 393 -5.34 -15.10 0.31
CA GLU A 393 -6.42 -14.22 -0.12
C GLU A 393 -5.87 -12.81 -0.26
N ILE A 394 -6.02 -12.21 -1.43
CA ILE A 394 -5.46 -10.88 -1.71
C ILE A 394 -6.48 -9.83 -1.33
N ILE A 395 -6.11 -9.05 -0.31
CA ILE A 395 -6.93 -7.93 0.19
C ILE A 395 -6.64 -6.68 -0.63
N GLU A 396 -5.36 -6.39 -0.86
CA GLU A 396 -4.90 -5.21 -1.58
C GLU A 396 -3.77 -5.61 -2.53
N ARG A 397 -3.71 -4.95 -3.68
CA ARG A 397 -2.58 -5.00 -4.59
C ARG A 397 -2.34 -3.63 -5.21
N GLU A 398 -1.09 -3.26 -5.32
CA GLU A 398 -0.68 -1.96 -5.84
C GLU A 398 0.61 -2.11 -6.63
N LEU A 399 0.71 -1.40 -7.75
CA LEU A 399 1.97 -1.16 -8.43
C LEU A 399 2.39 0.27 -8.09
N PHE A 400 3.52 0.40 -7.42
CA PHE A 400 4.12 1.70 -7.11
C PHE A 400 5.56 1.75 -7.55
N TYR A 401 6.11 2.96 -7.58
CA TYR A 401 7.46 3.22 -8.05
C TYR A 401 8.32 3.77 -6.93
N TYR A 402 9.42 3.08 -6.70
CA TYR A 402 10.39 3.37 -5.65
C TYR A 402 11.55 4.19 -6.22
N PRO A 403 11.92 5.32 -5.60
CA PRO A 403 12.92 6.22 -6.14
C PRO A 403 14.34 5.66 -5.98
N TYR A 404 15.14 5.77 -7.02
CA TYR A 404 16.58 5.54 -7.01
C TYR A 404 17.31 6.72 -7.64
N TRP A 405 18.43 7.12 -7.04
CA TRP A 405 19.39 8.02 -7.68
C TRP A 405 20.42 7.20 -8.43
N ILE A 406 20.53 7.41 -9.74
CA ILE A 406 21.45 6.69 -10.60
C ILE A 406 22.60 7.60 -10.98
N ALA A 407 23.78 7.33 -10.43
CA ALA A 407 25.01 8.04 -10.77
C ALA A 407 25.77 7.31 -11.88
N LYS A 408 26.06 8.01 -12.99
CA LYS A 408 26.97 7.53 -14.05
C LYS A 408 28.40 7.95 -13.73
N LEU A 409 29.26 6.97 -13.43
CA LEU A 409 30.68 7.18 -13.15
C LEU A 409 31.54 6.80 -14.35
N THR A 410 32.43 7.70 -14.76
CA THR A 410 33.37 7.47 -15.86
C THR A 410 34.80 7.36 -15.35
N SER A 411 35.52 6.34 -15.80
CA SER A 411 36.98 6.20 -15.65
C SER A 411 37.65 6.02 -17.02
N LYS A 412 38.98 5.86 -17.01
CA LYS A 412 39.75 5.46 -18.19
C LYS A 412 39.34 4.08 -18.74
N ASP A 413 38.78 3.23 -17.90
CA ASP A 413 38.41 1.84 -18.22
C ASP A 413 36.95 1.70 -18.69
N GLY A 414 36.19 2.80 -18.73
CA GLY A 414 34.80 2.83 -19.20
C GLY A 414 33.82 3.49 -18.22
N ILE A 415 32.54 3.22 -18.45
CA ILE A 415 31.41 3.79 -17.68
C ILE A 415 30.83 2.69 -16.78
N ARG A 416 30.49 3.05 -15.55
CA ARG A 416 29.66 2.22 -14.67
C ARG A 416 28.60 3.05 -13.99
N ILE A 417 27.46 2.43 -13.69
CA ILE A 417 26.43 3.06 -12.87
C ILE A 417 26.57 2.69 -11.39
N LEU A 418 26.07 3.55 -10.52
CA LEU A 418 25.85 3.35 -9.08
C LEU A 418 24.37 3.66 -8.81
N ALA A 419 23.66 2.73 -8.19
CA ALA A 419 22.26 2.94 -7.79
C ALA A 419 22.22 3.15 -6.29
N LEU A 420 21.72 4.32 -5.89
CA LEU A 420 21.51 4.71 -4.51
C LEU A 420 20.01 4.71 -4.24
N ASP A 421 19.62 4.02 -3.19
CA ASP A 421 18.24 4.01 -2.69
C ASP A 421 17.81 5.46 -2.38
N GLY A 422 16.74 5.96 -3.01
CA GLY A 422 16.27 7.34 -2.84
C GLY A 422 15.67 7.63 -1.47
N VAL A 423 15.45 6.60 -0.65
CA VAL A 423 14.94 6.69 0.72
C VAL A 423 16.07 6.59 1.73
N THR A 424 16.95 5.60 1.59
CA THR A 424 18.00 5.33 2.60
C THR A 424 19.38 5.86 2.22
N GLY A 425 19.64 6.08 0.93
CA GLY A 425 20.93 6.53 0.40
C GLY A 425 21.96 5.41 0.31
N GLU A 426 21.58 4.23 0.77
CA GLU A 426 22.43 3.06 0.70
C GLU A 426 22.55 2.60 -0.75
N ARG A 427 23.73 2.05 -1.05
CA ARG A 427 24.00 1.49 -2.36
C ARG A 427 23.22 0.19 -2.52
N ASP A 428 22.52 0.05 -3.64
CA ASP A 428 21.81 -1.18 -4.00
C ASP A 428 22.46 -1.86 -5.23
N PRO A 429 23.36 -2.85 -5.01
CA PRO A 429 23.98 -3.58 -6.11
C PRO A 429 23.01 -4.41 -6.95
N TYR A 430 21.82 -4.72 -6.41
CA TYR A 430 20.79 -5.45 -7.16
C TYR A 430 20.17 -4.52 -8.20
N ALA A 431 19.69 -3.35 -7.77
CA ALA A 431 19.16 -2.32 -8.66
C ALA A 431 20.22 -1.90 -9.70
N GLU A 432 21.48 -1.73 -9.31
CA GLU A 432 22.59 -1.46 -10.26
C GLU A 432 22.66 -2.48 -11.40
N ARG A 433 22.57 -3.78 -11.10
CA ARG A 433 22.62 -4.82 -12.14
C ARG A 433 21.41 -4.78 -13.04
N MET A 434 20.23 -4.53 -12.46
CA MET A 434 18.97 -4.49 -13.20
C MET A 434 18.88 -3.26 -14.10
N LEU A 435 19.37 -2.12 -13.65
CA LEU A 435 19.24 -0.85 -14.35
C LEU A 435 20.38 -0.59 -15.35
N ARG A 436 21.55 -1.23 -15.19
CA ARG A 436 22.70 -1.04 -16.07
C ARG A 436 22.38 -1.19 -17.56
N ARG A 437 21.49 -2.12 -17.94
CA ARG A 437 21.12 -2.36 -19.34
C ARG A 437 19.89 -1.58 -19.81
N ARG A 438 19.30 -0.77 -18.93
CA ARG A 438 18.00 -0.12 -19.13
C ARG A 438 18.09 1.42 -19.16
N ILE A 439 19.20 1.99 -18.70
CA ILE A 439 19.45 3.44 -18.56
C ILE A 439 20.63 3.91 -19.44
N ASP A 440 21.17 3.03 -20.29
CA ASP A 440 22.26 3.35 -21.22
C ASP A 440 21.79 4.25 -22.37
#